data_AF-A0A8J7VV78-F1
#
_entry.id   AF-A0A8J7VV78-F1
#
_cell.length_a   1.000
_cell.length_b   1.000
_cell.length_c   1.000
_cell.angle_alpha   90.00
_cell.angle_beta   90.00
_cell.angle_gamma   90.00
#
_symmetry.space_group_name_H-M   'P 1'
#
loop_
_entity.id
_entity.type
_entity.pdbx_description
1 polymer ?
#
loop_
_entity_poly.entity_id
_entity_poly.type
_entity_poly.pdbx_seq_one_letter_code
_entity_poly.pdbx_strand_id
1 'polypeptide(L)'
;MEKGRGRRARLTALAAILLGLALPATAQDFPVAPPGRPQPLPPLTPIAGGDVDASAMGPPRVAPLHILDRFVLPGTRVRLEWQASQGLAGEAAAPVVIVHGAEPGPVLCLAAAVHGDEINGVEIVRRAVYSLQPETLAGSVVAVPIVNVFGYSRGSRYLPDRRDLNRFFPGSRYGSIASRIAWNFFDGIVRGCDALVDFHTGSFDRSNLPQIRADL
;
A
#
# COMPACT_ATOMS: atom_id res chain seq x y z
N MET A 1 -39.79 28.27 13.51
CA MET A 1 -40.26 27.21 12.59
C MET A 1 -39.58 27.46 11.25
N GLU A 2 -38.33 27.02 11.01
CA GLU A 2 -37.88 25.68 10.58
C GLU A 2 -38.68 25.16 9.36
N LYS A 3 -38.13 24.71 8.22
CA LYS A 3 -36.86 24.06 7.81
C LYS A 3 -36.50 24.56 6.40
N GLY A 4 -35.25 24.70 5.97
CA GLY A 4 -34.31 23.62 5.65
C GLY A 4 -33.93 23.69 4.16
N ARG A 5 -32.80 24.34 3.81
CA ARG A 5 -32.28 24.40 2.44
C ARG A 5 -30.75 24.41 2.46
N GLY A 6 -30.13 23.45 1.76
CA GLY A 6 -28.85 23.72 1.10
C GLY A 6 -27.56 23.09 1.65
N ARG A 7 -27.55 21.82 2.07
CA ARG A 7 -26.29 21.03 2.07
C ARG A 7 -25.98 20.55 0.65
N ARG A 8 -25.44 21.44 -0.20
CA ARG A 8 -24.85 21.11 -1.51
C ARG A 8 -23.66 22.03 -1.81
N ALA A 9 -22.55 21.78 -1.14
CA ALA A 9 -21.17 22.19 -1.45
C ALA A 9 -20.36 21.71 -0.24
N ARG A 10 -19.53 20.68 -0.34
CA ARG A 10 -18.13 20.80 -0.78
C ARG A 10 -17.57 19.37 -0.95
N LEU A 11 -18.05 18.65 -1.96
CA LEU A 11 -17.56 17.31 -2.34
C LEU A 11 -16.77 17.34 -3.67
N THR A 12 -16.17 18.48 -3.99
CA THR A 12 -15.49 18.75 -5.27
C THR A 12 -13.99 19.04 -5.11
N ALA A 13 -13.29 18.26 -4.26
CA ALA A 13 -11.84 18.39 -4.11
C ALA A 13 -11.04 17.07 -4.23
N LEU A 14 -11.67 15.95 -4.59
CA LEU A 14 -10.98 14.65 -4.69
C LEU A 14 -10.97 14.01 -6.09
N ALA A 15 -11.19 14.80 -7.15
CA ALA A 15 -11.26 14.32 -8.54
C ALA A 15 -10.20 14.92 -9.49
N ALA A 16 -9.22 15.68 -8.98
CA ALA A 16 -8.29 16.46 -9.83
C ALA A 16 -6.82 15.98 -9.81
N ILE A 17 -6.50 14.79 -9.25
CA ILE A 17 -5.12 14.25 -9.25
C ILE A 17 -4.93 13.08 -10.23
N LEU A 18 -5.96 12.70 -11.01
CA LEU A 18 -5.91 11.52 -11.90
C LEU A 18 -6.08 11.82 -13.40
N LEU A 19 -6.00 13.09 -13.83
CA LEU A 19 -6.15 13.43 -15.25
C LEU A 19 -5.12 14.47 -15.70
N GLY A 20 -3.85 14.07 -15.77
CA GLY A 20 -2.79 14.90 -16.33
C GLY A 20 -1.49 14.12 -16.43
N LEU A 21 -1.31 13.43 -17.55
CA LEU A 21 -0.04 13.08 -18.23
C LEU A 21 -0.28 11.86 -19.15
N ALA A 22 -1.01 12.09 -20.23
CA ALA A 22 -0.94 11.24 -21.41
C ALA A 22 -0.12 11.98 -22.47
N LEU A 23 1.18 11.69 -22.51
CA LEU A 23 2.04 11.95 -23.66
C LEU A 23 2.70 10.62 -24.03
N PRO A 24 2.89 10.31 -25.33
CA PRO A 24 3.56 9.08 -25.73
C PRO A 24 5.03 9.22 -25.37
N ALA A 25 5.52 8.36 -24.47
CA ALA A 25 6.94 8.26 -24.18
C ALA A 25 7.64 7.61 -25.39
N THR A 26 8.18 8.44 -26.28
CA THR A 26 9.22 7.99 -27.21
C THR A 26 10.45 7.62 -26.38
N ALA A 27 10.98 6.42 -26.56
CA ALA A 27 12.25 6.01 -25.96
C ALA A 27 13.35 6.99 -26.41
N GLN A 28 13.82 7.82 -25.49
CA GLN A 28 15.04 8.60 -25.65
C GLN A 28 16.13 7.86 -24.87
N ASP A 29 17.13 7.36 -25.59
CA ASP A 29 18.37 6.88 -25.01
C ASP A 29 19.05 8.02 -24.26
N PHE A 30 19.03 7.96 -22.92
CA PHE A 30 19.79 8.88 -22.09
C PHE A 30 21.26 8.40 -22.05
N PRO A 31 22.23 9.23 -22.45
CA PRO A 31 23.64 8.86 -22.31
C PRO A 31 23.99 8.77 -20.82
N VAL A 32 24.30 7.55 -20.34
CA VAL A 32 24.86 7.34 -19.02
C VAL A 32 26.31 7.80 -19.04
N ALA A 33 26.61 8.94 -18.45
CA ALA A 33 27.98 9.37 -18.24
C ALA A 33 28.72 8.35 -17.34
N PRO A 34 30.00 8.03 -17.61
CA PRO A 34 30.77 7.15 -16.74
C PRO A 34 30.86 7.74 -15.33
N PRO A 35 30.86 6.91 -14.27
CA PRO A 35 30.95 7.41 -12.91
C PRO A 35 32.25 8.19 -12.71
N GLY A 36 32.13 9.46 -12.32
CA GLY A 36 33.26 10.29 -11.95
C GLY A 36 34.01 9.70 -10.75
N ARG A 37 35.32 9.98 -10.63
CA ARG A 37 36.11 9.55 -9.48
C ARG A 37 35.46 10.03 -8.17
N PRO A 38 35.43 9.19 -7.11
CA PRO A 38 34.93 9.62 -5.81
C PRO A 38 35.73 10.83 -5.33
N GLN A 39 35.04 11.93 -5.02
CA GLN A 39 35.69 13.06 -4.36
C GLN A 39 35.90 12.72 -2.87
N PRO A 40 37.02 13.13 -2.26
CA PRO A 40 37.23 12.97 -0.83
C PRO A 40 36.11 13.65 -0.06
N LEU A 41 35.53 12.93 0.92
CA LEU A 41 34.54 13.49 1.83
C LEU A 41 35.14 14.69 2.55
N PRO A 42 34.41 15.82 2.68
CA PRO A 42 34.87 16.95 3.48
C PRO A 42 35.04 16.50 4.94
N PRO A 43 36.00 17.08 5.69
CA PRO A 43 36.18 16.78 7.09
C PRO A 43 34.91 17.11 7.87
N LEU A 44 34.48 16.18 8.73
CA LEU A 44 33.34 16.36 9.61
C LEU A 44 33.65 17.48 10.61
N THR A 45 33.07 18.66 10.41
CA THR A 45 33.07 19.71 11.43
C THR A 45 32.22 19.24 12.60
N PRO A 46 32.71 19.26 13.85
CA PRO A 46 31.89 18.97 15.01
C PRO A 46 30.72 19.96 15.05
N ILE A 47 29.50 19.44 14.97
CA ILE A 47 28.30 20.24 15.22
C ILE A 47 28.35 20.56 16.71
N ALA A 48 28.52 21.84 17.05
CA ALA A 48 28.42 22.29 18.43
C ALA A 48 27.10 21.77 19.00
N GLY A 49 27.18 21.02 20.11
CA GLY A 49 26.02 20.49 20.81
C GLY A 49 25.13 21.63 21.27
N GLY A 50 24.12 21.94 20.46
CA GLY A 50 22.93 22.60 20.95
C GLY A 50 22.10 21.54 21.64
N ASP A 51 21.88 21.69 22.93
CA ASP A 51 20.86 20.94 23.66
C ASP A 51 19.53 21.21 22.96
N VAL A 52 19.10 20.29 22.10
CA VAL A 52 17.74 20.28 21.58
C VAL A 52 16.85 20.00 22.78
N ASP A 53 16.24 21.05 23.30
CA ASP A 53 15.30 20.99 24.40
C ASP A 53 14.14 20.05 24.01
N ALA A 54 14.24 18.80 24.42
CA ALA A 54 13.23 17.77 24.17
C ALA A 54 11.88 18.12 24.83
N SER A 55 11.85 19.11 25.74
CA SER A 55 10.63 19.63 26.36
C SER A 55 9.85 20.61 25.47
N ALA A 56 10.47 21.15 24.41
CA ALA A 56 9.80 22.01 23.43
C ALA A 56 8.99 21.21 22.39
N MET A 57 9.24 19.90 22.28
CA MET A 57 8.47 19.01 21.43
C MET A 57 7.22 18.59 22.21
N GLY A 58 6.09 19.27 21.96
CA GLY A 58 4.79 18.83 22.48
C GLY A 58 4.53 17.34 22.17
N PRO A 59 3.61 16.68 22.89
CA PRO A 59 3.36 15.25 22.71
C PRO A 59 3.14 14.94 21.22
N PRO A 60 3.65 13.80 20.71
CA PRO A 60 3.52 13.46 19.31
C PRO A 60 2.04 13.51 18.93
N ARG A 61 1.71 14.36 17.94
CA ARG A 61 0.33 14.59 17.52
C ARG A 61 -0.35 13.32 16.98
N VAL A 62 0.46 12.34 16.59
CA VAL A 62 0.04 11.06 16.00
C VAL A 62 0.70 9.94 16.79
N ALA A 63 -0.10 8.95 17.20
CA ALA A 63 0.41 7.75 17.87
C ALA A 63 1.00 6.77 16.85
N PRO A 64 2.02 5.97 17.21
CA PRO A 64 2.55 4.93 16.33
C PRO A 64 1.45 3.97 15.84
N LEU A 65 1.48 3.65 14.55
CA LEU A 65 0.56 2.69 13.93
C LEU A 65 1.01 1.25 14.25
N HIS A 66 0.10 0.41 14.73
CA HIS A 66 0.37 -1.00 15.03
C HIS A 66 -0.22 -1.92 13.96
N ILE A 67 0.65 -2.56 13.15
CA ILE A 67 0.26 -3.51 12.09
C ILE A 67 1.29 -4.64 12.03
N LEU A 68 0.82 -5.88 11.84
CA LEU A 68 1.66 -7.09 11.78
C LEU A 68 2.60 -7.21 13.00
N ASP A 69 2.10 -6.95 14.20
CA ASP A 69 2.85 -6.98 15.47
C ASP A 69 4.06 -6.02 15.50
N ARG A 70 4.02 -4.94 14.71
CA ARG A 70 5.07 -3.91 14.65
C ARG A 70 4.48 -2.52 14.79
N PHE A 71 5.19 -1.68 15.54
CA PHE A 71 4.90 -0.26 15.63
C PHE A 71 5.65 0.50 14.54
N VAL A 72 4.93 1.29 13.75
CA VAL A 72 5.46 2.19 12.72
C VAL A 72 5.35 3.61 13.25
N LEU A 73 6.46 4.35 13.23
CA LEU A 73 6.52 5.70 13.77
C LEU A 73 5.91 6.72 12.79
N PRO A 74 5.27 7.80 13.28
CA PRO A 74 4.76 8.87 12.42
C PRO A 74 5.85 9.49 11.56
N GLY A 75 5.49 9.93 10.36
CA GLY A 75 6.43 10.51 9.41
C GLY A 75 7.47 9.51 8.88
N THR A 76 7.17 8.21 8.89
CA THR A 76 8.09 7.18 8.38
C THR A 76 7.46 6.29 7.32
N ARG A 77 8.35 5.69 6.52
CA ARG A 77 8.02 4.58 5.62
C ARG A 77 8.79 3.34 6.06
N VAL A 78 8.10 2.22 6.16
CA VAL A 78 8.72 0.92 6.43
C VAL A 78 8.26 -0.12 5.42
N ARG A 79 9.11 -1.10 5.16
CA ARG A 79 8.75 -2.31 4.43
C ARG A 79 8.82 -3.48 5.40
N LEU A 80 7.70 -4.15 5.56
CA LEU A 80 7.54 -5.37 6.34
C LEU A 80 7.30 -6.55 5.41
N GLU A 81 7.28 -7.74 5.98
CA GLU A 81 6.89 -8.97 5.29
C GLU A 81 5.66 -9.56 6.00
N TRP A 82 4.65 -9.87 5.20
CA TRP A 82 3.45 -10.57 5.66
C TRP A 82 3.53 -12.03 5.22
N GLN A 83 3.38 -12.94 6.18
CA GLN A 83 3.35 -14.38 5.93
C GLN A 83 1.96 -14.78 5.41
N ALA A 84 1.78 -14.71 4.10
CA ALA A 84 0.52 -15.03 3.44
C ALA A 84 0.09 -16.47 3.70
N SER A 85 1.01 -17.43 3.63
CA SER A 85 0.75 -18.83 3.93
C SER A 85 1.90 -19.50 4.66
N GLN A 86 1.56 -20.45 5.54
CA GLN A 86 2.50 -21.35 6.22
C GLN A 86 1.91 -22.76 6.23
N GLY A 87 2.72 -23.81 6.05
CA GLY A 87 2.30 -25.21 6.16
C GLY A 87 2.61 -26.06 4.93
N LEU A 88 2.03 -27.26 4.86
CA LEU A 88 2.40 -28.29 3.86
C LEU A 88 2.30 -27.86 2.39
N ALA A 89 1.43 -26.90 2.08
CA ALA A 89 1.25 -26.41 0.71
C ALA A 89 2.32 -25.38 0.28
N GLY A 90 3.25 -25.04 1.17
CA GLY A 90 4.33 -24.08 0.95
C GLY A 90 4.22 -22.86 1.86
N GLU A 91 5.38 -22.22 2.07
CA GLU A 91 5.48 -20.92 2.72
C GLU A 91 5.47 -19.83 1.65
N ALA A 92 4.73 -18.75 1.90
CA ALA A 92 4.70 -17.61 1.01
C ALA A 92 4.65 -16.32 1.82
N ALA A 93 5.64 -15.46 1.60
CA ALA A 93 5.69 -14.12 2.14
C ALA A 93 5.42 -13.09 1.04
N ALA A 94 4.76 -11.99 1.41
CA ALA A 94 4.51 -10.84 0.53
C ALA A 94 5.04 -9.56 1.17
N PRO A 95 5.58 -8.62 0.38
CA PRO A 95 5.97 -7.33 0.90
C PRO A 95 4.74 -6.51 1.31
N VAL A 96 4.82 -5.89 2.49
CA VAL A 96 3.87 -4.89 2.95
C VAL A 96 4.62 -3.57 3.10
N VAL A 97 4.21 -2.54 2.39
CA VAL A 97 4.81 -1.20 2.52
C VAL A 97 3.85 -0.33 3.32
N ILE A 98 4.32 0.21 4.43
CA ILE A 98 3.53 1.09 5.29
C ILE A 98 4.14 2.48 5.21
N VAL A 99 3.30 3.45 4.89
CA VAL A 99 3.62 4.88 4.96
C VAL A 99 2.74 5.46 6.05
N HIS A 100 3.33 5.81 7.19
CA HIS A 100 2.61 6.40 8.30
C HIS A 100 2.88 7.90 8.34
N GLY A 101 1.82 8.68 8.14
CA GLY A 101 1.90 10.13 8.04
C GLY A 101 2.26 10.82 9.34
N ALA A 102 2.81 12.02 9.25
CA ALA A 102 3.09 12.87 10.40
C ALA A 102 1.84 13.60 10.94
N GLU A 103 0.75 13.64 10.16
CA GLU A 103 -0.51 14.28 10.54
C GLU A 103 -1.63 13.26 10.80
N PRO A 104 -2.56 13.52 11.73
CA PRO A 104 -3.68 12.62 12.01
C PRO A 104 -4.57 12.40 10.78
N GLY A 105 -5.06 11.19 10.58
CA GLY A 105 -5.96 10.85 9.48
C GLY A 105 -6.26 9.34 9.40
N PRO A 106 -7.07 8.92 8.41
CA PRO A 106 -7.49 7.53 8.27
C PRO A 106 -6.34 6.62 7.79
N VAL A 107 -6.51 5.32 8.00
CA VAL A 107 -5.63 4.27 7.49
C VAL A 107 -6.27 3.64 6.24
N LEU A 108 -5.65 3.85 5.08
CA LEU A 108 -6.08 3.29 3.81
C LEU A 108 -5.26 2.04 3.45
N CYS A 109 -5.93 0.92 3.21
CA CYS A 109 -5.30 -0.27 2.64
C CYS A 109 -5.36 -0.25 1.12
N LEU A 110 -4.23 -0.52 0.47
CA LEU A 110 -4.14 -0.72 -0.98
C LEU A 110 -3.71 -2.15 -1.24
N ALA A 111 -4.54 -2.93 -1.93
CA ALA A 111 -4.27 -4.33 -2.24
C ALA A 111 -4.29 -4.58 -3.74
N ALA A 112 -3.50 -5.53 -4.21
CA ALA A 112 -3.55 -5.98 -5.59
C ALA A 112 -3.17 -7.45 -5.72
N ALA A 113 -3.39 -8.00 -6.92
CA ALA A 113 -3.11 -9.38 -7.26
C ALA A 113 -3.72 -10.40 -6.26
N VAL A 114 -4.98 -10.18 -5.87
CA VAL A 114 -5.83 -11.24 -5.29
C VAL A 114 -6.00 -12.38 -6.31
N HIS A 115 -6.09 -12.03 -7.60
CA HIS A 115 -5.84 -12.92 -8.71
C HIS A 115 -4.41 -12.69 -9.23
N GLY A 116 -3.63 -13.76 -9.35
CA GLY A 116 -2.20 -13.65 -9.66
C GLY A 116 -1.87 -13.24 -11.10
N ASP A 117 -2.81 -13.36 -12.02
CA ASP A 117 -2.68 -12.94 -13.42
C ASP A 117 -3.03 -11.45 -13.64
N GLU A 118 -3.43 -10.72 -12.60
CA GLU A 118 -3.87 -9.33 -12.68
C GLU A 118 -2.77 -8.35 -12.26
N ILE A 119 -1.69 -8.30 -13.05
CA ILE A 119 -0.41 -7.67 -12.68
C ILE A 119 -0.43 -6.13 -12.67
N ASN A 120 -1.38 -5.48 -13.36
CA ASN A 120 -1.42 -4.02 -13.48
C ASN A 120 -1.59 -3.33 -12.12
N GLY A 121 -2.43 -3.91 -11.25
CA GLY A 121 -2.66 -3.40 -9.90
C GLY A 121 -1.39 -3.38 -9.06
N VAL A 122 -0.49 -4.36 -9.25
CA VAL A 122 0.77 -4.47 -8.51
C VAL A 122 1.64 -3.23 -8.73
N GLU A 123 1.81 -2.83 -10.00
CA GLU A 123 2.62 -1.66 -10.34
C GLU A 123 1.93 -0.35 -9.96
N ILE A 124 0.60 -0.27 -10.06
CA ILE A 124 -0.16 0.91 -9.60
C ILE A 124 0.04 1.13 -8.10
N VAL A 125 -0.15 0.09 -7.29
CA VAL A 125 0.05 0.15 -5.83
C VAL A 125 1.50 0.52 -5.50
N ARG A 126 2.47 -0.09 -6.20
CA ARG A 126 3.89 0.23 -6.01
C ARG A 126 4.15 1.72 -6.28
N ARG A 127 3.76 2.25 -7.45
CA ARG A 127 3.96 3.67 -7.77
C ARG A 127 3.27 4.59 -6.78
N ALA A 128 2.03 4.27 -6.43
CA ALA A 128 1.24 5.06 -5.48
C ALA A 128 1.93 5.14 -4.11
N VAL A 129 2.39 4.02 -3.55
CA VAL A 129 2.98 4.05 -2.20
C VAL A 129 4.35 4.73 -2.15
N TYR A 130 5.14 4.61 -3.23
CA TYR A 130 6.47 5.23 -3.33
C TYR A 130 6.44 6.71 -3.71
N SER A 131 5.32 7.23 -4.22
CA SER A 131 5.16 8.67 -4.47
C SER A 131 4.73 9.48 -3.22
N LEU A 132 4.29 8.81 -2.16
CA LEU A 132 3.90 9.46 -0.91
C LEU A 132 5.11 10.02 -0.16
N GLN A 133 4.92 11.13 0.54
CA GLN A 133 5.90 11.71 1.47
C GLN A 133 5.35 11.56 2.89
N PRO A 134 5.92 10.68 3.74
CA PRO A 134 5.42 10.45 5.09
C PRO A 134 5.32 11.74 5.92
N GLU A 135 6.23 12.68 5.72
CA GLU A 135 6.39 13.91 6.51
C GLU A 135 5.23 14.88 6.30
N THR A 136 4.52 14.77 5.18
CA THR A 136 3.39 15.64 4.82
C THR A 136 2.06 14.91 4.70
N LEU A 137 2.04 13.59 4.93
CA LEU A 137 0.84 12.77 4.79
C LEU A 137 -0.05 12.90 6.03
N ALA A 138 -1.36 13.07 5.82
CA ALA A 138 -2.38 12.93 6.85
C ALA A 138 -2.96 11.50 6.82
N GLY A 139 -2.83 10.78 7.92
CA GLY A 139 -3.22 9.38 8.02
C GLY A 139 -2.12 8.42 7.56
N SER A 140 -2.51 7.22 7.14
CA SER A 140 -1.56 6.16 6.79
C SER A 140 -1.99 5.40 5.55
N VAL A 141 -1.02 4.85 4.83
CA VAL A 141 -1.25 3.92 3.72
C VAL A 141 -0.55 2.61 4.02
N VAL A 142 -1.30 1.50 3.93
CA VAL A 142 -0.82 0.13 4.09
C VAL A 142 -0.98 -0.57 2.76
N ALA A 143 0.12 -0.84 2.07
CA ALA A 143 0.11 -1.38 0.72
C ALA A 143 0.57 -2.84 0.71
N VAL A 144 -0.25 -3.71 0.12
CA VAL A 144 0.04 -5.13 -0.13
C VAL A 144 -0.11 -5.40 -1.63
N PRO A 145 0.95 -5.18 -2.42
CA PRO A 145 0.85 -5.25 -3.88
C PRO A 145 0.55 -6.66 -4.39
N ILE A 146 0.86 -7.70 -3.62
CA ILE A 146 0.68 -9.10 -4.04
C ILE A 146 0.02 -9.88 -2.90
N VAL A 147 -1.30 -10.08 -2.98
CA VAL A 147 -2.03 -10.88 -1.99
C VAL A 147 -1.92 -12.38 -2.28
N ASN A 148 -2.13 -12.79 -3.53
CA ASN A 148 -2.02 -14.19 -3.96
C ASN A 148 -0.62 -14.48 -4.53
N VAL A 149 0.37 -14.57 -3.64
CA VAL A 149 1.79 -14.82 -4.00
C VAL A 149 1.96 -16.07 -4.88
N PHE A 150 1.23 -17.14 -4.57
CA PHE A 150 1.27 -18.38 -5.34
C PHE A 150 0.71 -18.22 -6.74
N GLY A 151 -0.44 -17.55 -6.88
CA GLY A 151 -1.03 -17.28 -8.18
C GLY A 151 -0.11 -16.38 -9.01
N TYR A 152 0.42 -15.32 -8.38
CA TYR A 152 1.28 -14.35 -9.03
C TYR A 152 2.54 -14.97 -9.62
N SER A 153 3.24 -15.82 -8.87
CA SER A 153 4.45 -16.49 -9.37
C SER A 153 4.21 -17.45 -10.54
N ARG A 154 2.96 -17.89 -10.74
CA ARG A 154 2.53 -18.74 -11.86
C ARG A 154 1.77 -18.00 -12.96
N GLY A 155 1.58 -16.68 -12.85
CA GLY A 155 0.70 -15.93 -13.74
C GLY A 155 -0.72 -16.52 -13.77
N SER A 156 -1.22 -16.95 -12.62
CA SER A 156 -2.49 -17.68 -12.51
C SER A 156 -3.44 -16.95 -11.58
N ARG A 157 -4.71 -16.88 -12.00
CA ARG A 157 -5.81 -16.44 -11.14
C ARG A 157 -5.91 -17.22 -9.83
N TYR A 158 -5.58 -18.52 -9.88
CA TYR A 158 -5.89 -19.46 -8.82
C TYR A 158 -4.70 -19.80 -7.92
N LEU A 159 -5.02 -20.24 -6.71
CA LEU A 159 -4.08 -20.91 -5.81
C LEU A 159 -3.66 -22.29 -6.34
N PRO A 160 -2.61 -22.93 -5.78
CA PRO A 160 -2.13 -24.22 -6.26
C PRO A 160 -3.21 -25.32 -6.26
N ASP A 161 -4.17 -25.23 -5.35
CA ASP A 161 -5.33 -26.13 -5.24
C ASP A 161 -6.53 -25.69 -6.10
N ARG A 162 -6.30 -24.79 -7.06
CA ARG A 162 -7.27 -24.24 -8.02
C ARG A 162 -8.39 -23.40 -7.42
N ARG A 163 -8.30 -23.02 -6.14
CA ARG A 163 -9.28 -22.14 -5.51
C ARG A 163 -9.08 -20.69 -5.95
N ASP A 164 -10.20 -20.00 -6.16
CA ASP A 164 -10.25 -18.55 -6.36
C ASP A 164 -10.24 -17.87 -4.98
N LEU A 165 -9.13 -17.22 -4.62
CA LEU A 165 -8.95 -16.57 -3.31
C LEU A 165 -10.06 -15.56 -2.99
N ASN A 166 -10.58 -14.86 -4.01
CA ASN A 166 -11.62 -13.83 -3.84
C ASN A 166 -12.98 -14.39 -3.40
N ARG A 167 -13.11 -15.71 -3.29
CA ARG A 167 -14.31 -16.42 -2.78
C ARG A 167 -14.18 -16.88 -1.34
N PHE A 168 -13.06 -16.60 -0.69
CA PHE A 168 -12.76 -17.11 0.64
C PHE A 168 -12.62 -16.03 1.71
N PHE A 169 -12.71 -14.74 1.39
CA PHE A 169 -12.73 -13.68 2.40
C PHE A 169 -14.01 -13.74 3.26
N PRO A 170 -13.93 -13.46 4.58
CA PRO A 170 -12.74 -13.06 5.34
C PRO A 170 -11.84 -14.21 5.78
N GLY A 171 -12.17 -15.47 5.45
CA GLY A 171 -11.32 -16.64 5.66
C GLY A 171 -11.54 -17.37 6.99
N SER A 172 -10.71 -18.39 7.24
CA SER A 172 -10.65 -19.14 8.50
C SER A 172 -9.24 -19.65 8.78
N ARG A 173 -8.82 -19.61 10.06
CA ARG A 173 -7.53 -20.14 10.57
C ARG A 173 -7.33 -21.63 10.27
N TYR A 174 -8.41 -22.40 10.21
CA TYR A 174 -8.39 -23.87 10.09
C TYR A 174 -8.95 -24.37 8.76
N GLY A 175 -9.19 -23.48 7.81
CA GLY A 175 -9.75 -23.82 6.50
C GLY A 175 -8.71 -24.26 5.47
N SER A 176 -9.14 -24.25 4.20
CA SER A 176 -8.26 -24.46 3.05
C SER A 176 -7.10 -23.46 3.00
N ILE A 177 -6.09 -23.70 2.15
CA ILE A 177 -5.00 -22.72 1.93
C ILE A 177 -5.57 -21.34 1.56
N ALA A 178 -6.60 -21.29 0.71
CA ALA A 178 -7.31 -20.06 0.35
C ALA A 178 -7.94 -19.37 1.56
N SER A 179 -8.66 -20.15 2.39
CA SER A 179 -9.29 -19.65 3.61
C SER A 179 -8.27 -19.11 4.61
N ARG A 180 -7.11 -19.75 4.73
CA ARG A 180 -6.05 -19.34 5.66
C ARG A 180 -5.32 -18.10 5.18
N ILE A 181 -5.01 -17.99 3.88
CA ILE A 181 -4.45 -16.78 3.28
C ILE A 181 -5.43 -15.62 3.45
N ALA A 182 -6.71 -15.83 3.11
CA ALA A 182 -7.75 -14.81 3.27
C ALA A 182 -7.87 -14.34 4.72
N TRP A 183 -7.81 -15.28 5.68
CA TRP A 183 -7.84 -14.97 7.11
C TRP A 183 -6.62 -14.18 7.57
N ASN A 184 -5.41 -14.63 7.23
CA ASN A 184 -4.17 -13.93 7.56
C ASN A 184 -4.15 -12.50 7.01
N PHE A 185 -4.66 -12.30 5.79
CA PHE A 185 -4.73 -10.98 5.16
C PHE A 185 -5.77 -10.10 5.85
N PHE A 186 -6.97 -10.64 6.04
CA PHE A 186 -8.08 -9.85 6.57
C PHE A 186 -7.85 -9.48 8.04
N ASP A 187 -7.45 -10.44 8.86
CA ASP A 187 -7.23 -10.24 10.29
C ASP A 187 -5.95 -9.44 10.59
N GLY A 188 -4.85 -9.75 9.90
CA GLY A 188 -3.55 -9.13 10.17
C GLY A 188 -3.34 -7.75 9.52
N ILE A 189 -4.10 -7.41 8.47
CA ILE A 189 -3.92 -6.18 7.70
C ILE A 189 -5.24 -5.41 7.59
N VAL A 190 -6.27 -5.99 6.95
CA VAL A 190 -7.48 -5.24 6.57
C VAL A 190 -8.23 -4.70 7.79
N ARG A 191 -8.33 -5.47 8.88
CA ARG A 191 -8.98 -5.03 10.12
C ARG A 191 -8.34 -3.83 10.80
N GLY A 192 -7.06 -3.55 10.53
CA GLY A 192 -6.36 -2.37 11.02
C GLY A 192 -6.57 -1.12 10.16
N CYS A 193 -7.40 -1.20 9.13
CA CYS A 193 -7.61 -0.14 8.14
C CYS A 193 -9.06 0.35 8.15
N ASP A 194 -9.27 1.64 7.89
CA ASP A 194 -10.58 2.26 7.79
C ASP A 194 -11.26 2.01 6.44
N ALA A 195 -10.44 1.84 5.39
CA ALA A 195 -10.91 1.53 4.04
C ALA A 195 -9.91 0.63 3.31
N LEU A 196 -10.42 -0.13 2.33
CA LEU A 196 -9.65 -0.98 1.45
C LEU A 196 -9.97 -0.65 -0.02
N VAL A 197 -8.92 -0.43 -0.81
CA VAL A 197 -9.00 -0.38 -2.28
C VAL A 197 -8.25 -1.59 -2.81
N ASP A 198 -8.97 -2.48 -3.50
CA ASP A 198 -8.40 -3.69 -4.11
C ASP A 198 -8.45 -3.58 -5.63
N PHE A 199 -7.28 -3.64 -6.26
CA PHE A 199 -7.12 -3.45 -7.70
C PHE A 199 -7.27 -4.77 -8.47
N HIS A 200 -8.32 -4.84 -9.30
CA HIS A 200 -8.58 -5.95 -10.21
C HIS A 200 -8.51 -5.51 -11.68
N THR A 201 -8.11 -6.42 -12.55
CA THR A 201 -8.19 -6.31 -14.01
C THR A 201 -8.90 -7.53 -14.60
N GLY A 202 -9.00 -7.61 -15.92
CA GLY A 202 -9.65 -8.76 -16.56
C GLY A 202 -8.73 -9.98 -16.61
N SER A 203 -8.80 -10.86 -15.61
CA SER A 203 -8.12 -12.17 -15.66
C SER A 203 -8.56 -12.99 -16.89
N PHE A 204 -7.70 -13.92 -17.33
CA PHE A 204 -7.86 -14.70 -18.57
C PHE A 204 -7.95 -13.86 -19.86
N ASP A 205 -7.09 -12.86 -20.01
CA ASP A 205 -7.00 -11.99 -21.20
C ASP A 205 -8.31 -11.27 -21.56
N ARG A 206 -9.18 -11.07 -20.55
CA ARG A 206 -10.45 -10.38 -20.75
C ARG A 206 -10.23 -8.87 -20.74
N SER A 207 -10.85 -8.18 -21.68
CA SER A 207 -10.91 -6.73 -21.64
C SER A 207 -11.94 -6.26 -20.63
N ASN A 208 -11.59 -5.27 -19.82
CA ASN A 208 -12.50 -4.60 -18.91
C ASN A 208 -12.31 -3.09 -19.00
N LEU A 209 -13.41 -2.33 -19.03
CA LEU A 209 -13.33 -0.88 -18.97
C LEU A 209 -12.97 -0.44 -17.54
N PRO A 210 -12.22 0.66 -17.36
CA PRO A 210 -11.97 1.23 -16.05
C PRO A 210 -13.29 1.52 -15.33
N GLN A 211 -13.44 0.96 -14.13
CA GLN A 211 -14.65 1.11 -13.32
C GLN A 211 -14.31 1.05 -11.84
N ILE A 212 -15.13 1.70 -11.02
CA ILE A 212 -15.05 1.63 -9.56
C ILE A 212 -16.29 0.90 -9.07
N ARG A 213 -16.08 -0.07 -8.17
CA ARG A 213 -17.15 -0.75 -7.44
C ARG A 213 -16.91 -0.50 -5.97
N ALA A 214 -17.93 0.00 -5.26
CA ALA A 214 -17.81 0.36 -3.86
C ALA A 214 -19.11 0.00 -3.13
N ASP A 215 -18.96 -0.42 -1.90
CA ASP A 215 -20.02 -0.43 -0.90
C ASP A 215 -19.87 0.90 -0.13
N LEU A 216 -20.83 1.82 -0.31
CA LEU A 216 -20.75 3.23 0.10
C LEU A 216 -21.74 3.56 1.20
#